data_AF-A0A3A5ZPZ8-F1
#
_entry.id   AF-A0A3A5ZPZ8-F1
#
_cell.length_a   1.000
_cell.length_b   1.000
_cell.length_c   1.000
_cell.angle_alpha   90.00
_cell.angle_beta   90.00
_cell.angle_gamma   90.00
#
_symmetry.space_group_name_H-M   'P 1'
#
loop_
_entity.id
_entity.type
_entity.pdbx_description
1 polymer ?
#
loop_
_entity_poly.entity_id
_entity_poly.type
_entity_poly.pdbx_seq_one_letter_code
_entity_poly.pdbx_strand_id
1 'polypeptide(L)'
;MDNQRTKMLGENLTHYRNLQENGSVNLIEFHTTDNRKFGIGNPDAIKLLLSAAVTELERQLHIAQSGGLPERLEQSREYKAAKALEQALNDTGFSPERFAETLPFFHKTLEQTFFKTIKVCIIAMAKRESCRIDSRNQASYEMCRMLAPMLEDTDLPFI
;
A
#
# COMPACT_ATOMS: atom_id res chain seq x y z
N MET A 1 19.83 -3.80 -0.70
CA MET A 1 18.90 -4.24 -1.76
C MET A 1 19.61 -5.24 -2.65
N ASP A 2 18.95 -6.32 -3.03
CA ASP A 2 19.55 -7.40 -3.85
C ASP A 2 19.64 -6.95 -5.32
N ASN A 3 20.76 -6.29 -5.65
CA ASN A 3 21.04 -5.73 -6.96
C ASN A 3 21.06 -6.81 -8.06
N GLN A 4 21.43 -8.05 -7.70
CA GLN A 4 21.50 -9.17 -8.62
C GLN A 4 20.10 -9.66 -9.02
N ARG A 5 19.18 -9.78 -8.06
CA ARG A 5 17.78 -10.16 -8.33
C ARG A 5 17.05 -9.15 -9.21
N THR A 6 17.27 -7.86 -8.97
CA THR A 6 16.66 -6.78 -9.76
C THR A 6 17.14 -6.81 -11.21
N LYS A 7 18.44 -7.06 -11.42
CA LYS A 7 19.05 -7.19 -12.74
C LYS A 7 18.46 -8.39 -13.51
N MET A 8 18.38 -9.56 -12.88
CA MET A 8 17.79 -10.76 -13.50
C MET A 8 16.33 -10.55 -13.90
N LEU A 9 15.53 -9.89 -13.06
CA LEU A 9 14.12 -9.59 -13.37
C LEU A 9 13.99 -8.64 -14.56
N GLY A 10 14.86 -7.63 -14.67
CA GLY A 10 14.89 -6.72 -15.83
C GLY A 10 15.28 -7.41 -17.13
N GLU A 11 16.28 -8.29 -17.09
CA GLU A 11 16.70 -9.11 -18.24
C GLU A 11 15.57 -10.05 -18.70
N ASN A 12 14.91 -10.73 -17.76
CA ASN A 12 13.76 -11.59 -18.06
C ASN A 12 12.59 -10.79 -18.64
N LEU A 13 12.25 -9.64 -18.06
CA LEU A 13 11.17 -8.79 -18.58
C LEU A 13 11.44 -8.37 -20.03
N THR A 14 12.67 -7.98 -20.33
CA THR A 14 13.10 -7.61 -21.70
C THR A 14 12.94 -8.79 -22.65
N HIS A 15 13.37 -9.99 -22.24
CA HIS A 15 13.23 -11.20 -23.03
C HIS A 15 11.76 -11.53 -23.36
N TYR A 16 10.87 -11.50 -22.36
CA TYR A 16 9.46 -11.83 -22.55
C TYR A 16 8.69 -10.78 -23.36
N ARG A 17 9.03 -9.48 -23.24
CA ARG A 17 8.48 -8.44 -24.12
C ARG A 17 8.87 -8.68 -25.58
N ASN A 18 10.12 -9.03 -25.85
CA ASN A 18 10.56 -9.37 -27.21
C ASN A 18 9.80 -10.57 -27.78
N LEU A 19 9.52 -11.60 -26.97
CA LEU A 19 8.71 -12.75 -27.40
C LEU A 19 7.26 -12.35 -27.72
N GLN A 20 6.69 -11.43 -26.94
CA GLN A 20 5.34 -10.91 -27.13
C GLN A 20 5.22 -10.04 -28.39
N GLU A 21 6.18 -9.15 -28.63
CA GLU A 21 6.20 -8.23 -29.77
C GLU A 21 6.46 -8.96 -31.10
N ASN A 22 7.39 -9.92 -31.10
CA ASN A 22 7.76 -10.65 -32.31
C ASN A 22 6.76 -11.76 -32.68
N GLY A 23 5.85 -12.12 -31.76
CA GLY A 23 4.86 -13.18 -31.99
C GLY A 23 5.48 -14.54 -32.33
N SER A 24 6.72 -14.79 -31.91
CA SER A 24 7.53 -15.92 -32.36
C SER A 24 7.25 -17.23 -31.61
N VAL A 25 6.40 -17.19 -30.58
CA VAL A 25 6.10 -18.35 -29.74
C VAL A 25 4.89 -19.10 -30.29
N ASN A 26 5.12 -20.34 -30.73
CA ASN A 26 4.09 -21.20 -31.30
C ASN A 26 3.66 -22.35 -30.37
N LEU A 27 4.42 -22.60 -29.30
CA LEU A 27 4.18 -23.68 -28.35
C LEU A 27 4.77 -23.30 -26.98
N ILE A 28 3.97 -23.47 -25.92
CA ILE A 28 4.44 -23.45 -24.53
C ILE A 28 4.34 -24.86 -24.00
N GLU A 29 5.45 -25.45 -23.54
CA GLU A 29 5.51 -26.83 -23.07
C GLU A 29 5.87 -26.87 -21.57
N PHE A 30 5.05 -27.58 -20.80
CA PHE A 30 5.27 -27.85 -19.38
C PHE A 30 5.84 -29.25 -19.22
N HIS A 31 7.01 -29.35 -18.57
CA HIS A 31 7.66 -30.61 -18.28
C HIS A 31 7.45 -30.95 -16.80
N THR A 32 6.88 -32.12 -16.53
CA THR A 32 6.69 -32.62 -15.17
C THR A 32 7.87 -33.47 -14.71
N THR A 33 7.99 -33.68 -13.39
CA THR A 33 9.08 -34.46 -12.79
C THR A 33 9.05 -35.94 -13.18
N ASP A 34 7.88 -36.47 -13.57
CA ASP A 34 7.70 -37.80 -14.16
C ASP A 34 7.91 -37.82 -15.69
N ASN A 35 8.56 -36.78 -16.24
CA ASN A 35 8.97 -36.65 -17.63
C ASN A 35 7.82 -36.59 -18.65
N ARG A 36 6.60 -36.23 -18.20
CA ARG A 36 5.47 -35.96 -19.10
C ARG A 36 5.54 -34.53 -19.60
N LYS A 37 4.97 -34.34 -20.79
CA LYS A 37 5.00 -33.09 -21.54
C LYS A 37 3.58 -32.66 -21.88
N PHE A 38 3.23 -31.43 -21.53
CA PHE A 38 1.93 -30.84 -21.82
C PHE A 38 2.14 -29.54 -22.59
N GLY A 39 1.47 -29.39 -23.74
CA GLY A 39 1.69 -28.27 -24.65
C GLY A 39 0.46 -27.38 -24.83
N ILE A 40 0.67 -26.07 -24.89
CA ILE A 40 -0.32 -25.09 -25.34
C ILE A 40 0.18 -24.52 -26.67
N GLY A 41 -0.48 -24.90 -27.76
CA GLY A 41 -0.19 -24.40 -29.11
C GLY A 41 -1.23 -23.41 -29.66
N ASN A 42 -2.28 -23.10 -28.89
CA ASN A 42 -3.30 -22.15 -29.32
C ASN A 42 -2.72 -20.72 -29.28
N PRO A 43 -2.71 -19.97 -30.41
CA PRO A 43 -2.07 -18.66 -30.48
C PRO A 43 -2.66 -17.62 -29.52
N ASP A 44 -3.99 -17.61 -29.35
CA ASP A 44 -4.66 -16.65 -28.45
C ASP A 44 -4.32 -16.95 -26.99
N ALA A 45 -4.30 -18.24 -26.61
CA ALA A 45 -3.89 -18.68 -25.28
C ALA A 45 -2.43 -18.33 -25.01
N ILE A 46 -1.52 -18.53 -25.99
CA ILE A 46 -0.11 -18.15 -25.88
C ILE A 46 0.02 -16.64 -25.66
N LYS A 47 -0.70 -15.82 -26.43
CA LYS A 47 -0.67 -14.35 -26.30
C LYS A 47 -1.14 -13.90 -24.91
N LEU A 48 -2.20 -14.50 -24.37
CA LEU A 48 -2.70 -14.23 -23.03
C LEU A 48 -1.67 -14.62 -21.95
N LEU A 49 -1.07 -15.80 -22.08
CA LEU A 49 -0.06 -16.28 -21.14
C LEU A 49 1.21 -15.42 -21.15
N LEU A 50 1.69 -15.00 -22.33
CA LEU A 50 2.81 -14.06 -22.44
C LEU A 50 2.48 -12.70 -21.82
N SER A 51 1.26 -12.19 -22.04
CA SER A 51 0.81 -10.93 -21.44
C SER A 51 0.76 -11.03 -19.90
N ALA A 52 0.27 -12.15 -19.37
CA ALA A 52 0.25 -12.42 -17.93
C ALA A 52 1.68 -12.54 -17.36
N ALA A 53 2.59 -13.21 -18.07
CA ALA A 53 3.99 -13.34 -17.66
C ALA A 53 4.71 -11.99 -17.62
N VAL A 54 4.54 -11.15 -18.64
CA VAL A 54 5.08 -9.77 -18.67
C VAL A 54 4.54 -8.94 -17.51
N THR A 55 3.21 -8.96 -17.29
CA THR A 55 2.57 -8.24 -16.18
C THR A 55 3.13 -8.66 -14.82
N GLU A 56 3.33 -9.96 -14.61
CA GLU A 56 3.87 -10.48 -13.35
C GLU A 56 5.36 -10.14 -13.19
N LEU A 57 6.16 -10.19 -14.27
CA LEU A 57 7.57 -9.78 -14.25
C LEU A 57 7.73 -8.28 -13.94
N GLU A 58 6.88 -7.43 -14.51
CA GLU A 58 6.82 -5.99 -14.18
C GLU A 58 6.50 -5.78 -12.70
N ARG A 59 5.50 -6.49 -12.18
CA ARG A 59 5.13 -6.45 -10.76
C ARG A 59 6.31 -6.88 -9.87
N GLN A 60 6.98 -7.98 -10.19
CA GLN A 60 8.13 -8.47 -9.43
C GLN A 60 9.32 -7.52 -9.49
N LEU A 61 9.60 -6.93 -10.66
CA LEU A 61 10.67 -5.95 -10.82
C LEU A 61 10.37 -4.68 -10.00
N HIS A 62 9.13 -4.19 -10.06
CA HIS A 62 8.68 -3.08 -9.23
C HIS A 62 8.91 -3.38 -7.75
N ILE A 63 8.48 -4.56 -7.26
CA ILE A 63 8.68 -4.99 -5.86
C ILE A 63 10.16 -5.05 -5.48
N ALA A 64 11.00 -5.59 -6.36
CA ALA A 64 12.44 -5.69 -6.12
C ALA A 64 13.11 -4.32 -6.05
N GLN A 65 12.65 -3.36 -6.87
CA GLN A 65 13.12 -1.98 -6.88
C GLN A 65 12.57 -1.15 -5.71
N SER A 66 11.32 -1.40 -5.30
CA SER A 66 10.62 -0.66 -4.25
C SER A 66 10.78 -1.26 -2.84
N GLY A 67 11.46 -2.41 -2.70
CA GLY A 67 11.68 -3.07 -1.41
C GLY A 67 10.48 -3.86 -0.87
N GLY A 68 9.52 -4.23 -1.72
CA GLY A 68 8.28 -4.91 -1.33
C GLY A 68 7.07 -4.39 -2.10
N LEU A 69 6.00 -5.19 -2.17
CA LEU A 69 4.67 -4.58 -2.28
C LEU A 69 4.50 -3.70 -1.04
N PRO A 70 3.86 -2.51 -1.11
CA PRO A 70 3.32 -1.94 0.11
C PRO A 70 2.51 -3.06 0.77
N GLU A 71 2.83 -3.38 2.02
CA GLU A 71 2.01 -4.28 2.83
C GLU A 71 0.56 -3.86 2.61
N ARG A 72 -0.34 -4.82 2.27
CA ARG A 72 -1.77 -4.48 2.16
C ARG A 72 -2.09 -3.68 3.40
N LEU A 73 -2.68 -2.49 3.25
CA LEU A 73 -2.83 -1.57 4.39
C LEU A 73 -3.48 -2.30 5.58
N GLU A 74 -4.41 -3.20 5.30
CA GLU A 74 -5.12 -4.05 6.26
C GLU A 74 -4.23 -5.01 7.07
N GLN A 75 -3.03 -5.32 6.58
CA GLN A 75 -2.04 -6.19 7.23
C GLN A 75 -1.04 -5.40 8.08
N SER A 76 -0.90 -4.09 7.82
CA SER A 76 0.03 -3.21 8.51
C SER A 76 -0.25 -3.12 10.02
N ARG A 77 0.81 -2.86 10.79
CA ARG A 77 0.70 -2.58 12.23
C ARG A 77 -0.14 -1.33 12.51
N GLU A 78 -0.08 -0.34 11.62
CA GLU A 78 -0.82 0.92 11.70
C GLU A 78 -2.33 0.68 11.54
N TYR A 79 -2.73 -0.18 10.60
CA TYR A 79 -4.15 -0.54 10.45
C TYR A 79 -4.67 -1.32 11.65
N LYS A 80 -3.89 -2.25 12.19
CA LYS A 80 -4.25 -2.97 13.42
C LYS A 80 -4.43 -2.01 14.60
N ALA A 81 -3.53 -1.03 14.75
CA ALA A 81 -3.66 0.02 15.76
C ALA A 81 -4.89 0.91 15.52
N ALA A 82 -5.19 1.28 14.28
CA ALA A 82 -6.37 2.07 13.92
C ALA A 82 -7.68 1.32 14.26
N LYS A 83 -7.76 0.01 13.99
CA LYS A 83 -8.91 -0.82 14.38
C LYS A 83 -9.07 -0.95 15.88
N ALA A 84 -7.98 -1.06 16.64
CA ALA A 84 -8.03 -1.08 18.09
C ALA A 84 -8.53 0.26 18.67
N LEU A 85 -8.08 1.38 18.09
CA LEU A 85 -8.58 2.71 18.46
C LEU A 85 -10.07 2.88 18.09
N GLU A 86 -10.49 2.49 16.89
CA GLU A 86 -11.89 2.53 16.48
C GLU A 86 -12.78 1.72 17.43
N GLN A 87 -12.33 0.53 17.84
CA GLN A 87 -13.05 -0.28 18.82
C GLN A 87 -13.18 0.44 20.18
N ALA A 88 -12.12 1.10 20.65
CA ALA A 88 -12.16 1.88 21.88
C ALA A 88 -13.08 3.11 21.77
N LEU A 89 -13.08 3.81 20.63
CA LEU A 89 -13.96 4.95 20.38
C LEU A 89 -15.44 4.56 20.27
N ASN A 90 -15.73 3.33 19.82
CA ASN A 90 -17.08 2.80 19.71
C ASN A 90 -17.65 2.31 21.07
N ASP A 91 -16.82 2.23 22.11
CA ASP A 91 -17.30 1.92 23.46
C ASP A 91 -18.08 3.11 24.03
N THR A 92 -19.31 2.86 24.50
CA THR A 92 -20.19 3.86 25.13
C THR A 92 -19.56 4.57 26.33
N GLY A 93 -18.53 3.99 26.96
CA GLY A 93 -17.81 4.60 28.09
C GLY A 93 -16.64 5.50 27.69
N PHE A 94 -16.32 5.64 26.40
CA PHE A 94 -15.16 6.43 25.97
C PHE A 94 -15.41 7.94 26.15
N SER A 95 -14.52 8.62 26.87
CA SER A 95 -14.50 10.09 26.99
C SER A 95 -13.22 10.66 26.36
N PRO A 96 -13.33 11.49 25.32
CA PRO A 96 -12.19 12.19 24.74
C PRO A 96 -11.40 13.03 25.75
N GLU A 97 -12.10 13.65 26.70
CA GLU A 97 -11.50 14.47 27.76
C GLU A 97 -10.66 13.61 28.71
N ARG A 98 -11.19 12.47 29.17
CA ARG A 98 -10.44 11.51 29.99
C ARG A 98 -9.27 10.92 29.23
N PHE A 99 -9.42 10.63 27.93
CA PHE A 99 -8.31 10.19 27.10
C PHE A 99 -7.19 11.24 27.06
N ALA A 100 -7.53 12.52 26.90
CA ALA A 100 -6.55 13.61 26.90
C ALA A 100 -5.80 13.74 28.24
N GLU A 101 -6.47 13.50 29.37
CA GLU A 101 -5.84 13.44 30.71
C GLU A 101 -4.77 12.34 30.82
N THR A 102 -4.79 11.33 29.95
CA THR A 102 -3.79 10.26 29.95
C THR A 102 -2.50 10.62 29.21
N LEU A 103 -2.50 11.67 28.37
CA LEU A 103 -1.36 12.04 27.53
C LEU A 103 -0.06 12.27 28.32
N PRO A 104 -0.06 12.92 29.50
CA PRO A 104 1.16 13.11 30.29
C PRO A 104 1.83 11.81 30.76
N PHE A 105 1.09 10.70 30.75
CA PHE A 105 1.56 9.36 31.13
C PHE A 105 2.14 8.58 29.94
N PHE A 106 2.07 9.12 28.72
CA PHE A 106 2.77 8.52 27.58
C PHE A 106 4.28 8.61 27.81
N HIS A 107 5.02 7.66 27.22
CA HIS A 107 6.46 7.79 27.14
C HIS A 107 6.81 9.09 26.39
N LYS A 108 7.78 9.87 26.86
CA LYS A 108 8.05 11.22 26.32
C LYS A 108 8.41 11.24 24.83
N THR A 109 9.03 10.18 24.32
CA THR A 109 9.30 10.04 22.87
C THR A 109 8.05 9.71 22.05
N LEU A 110 6.96 9.24 22.68
CA LEU A 110 5.70 8.89 22.04
C LEU A 110 4.72 10.06 21.99
N GLU A 111 4.79 11.05 22.88
CA GLU A 111 3.92 12.23 22.84
C GLU A 111 4.05 12.98 21.49
N GLN A 112 5.28 13.19 21.02
CA GLN A 112 5.54 13.81 19.71
C GLN A 112 5.07 12.92 18.55
N THR A 113 5.26 11.60 18.68
CA THR A 113 4.82 10.63 17.66
C THR A 113 3.30 10.60 17.56
N PHE A 114 2.61 10.67 18.70
CA PHE A 114 1.17 10.78 18.80
C PHE A 114 0.68 12.07 18.11
N PHE A 115 1.26 13.22 18.46
CA PHE A 115 0.88 14.49 17.83
C PHE A 115 1.14 14.50 16.31
N LYS A 116 2.28 13.97 15.85
CA LYS A 116 2.56 13.77 14.42
C LYS A 116 1.48 12.94 13.74
N THR A 117 1.02 11.87 14.40
CA THR A 117 -0.04 11.00 13.90
C THR A 117 -1.35 11.77 13.75
N ILE A 118 -1.76 12.53 14.79
CA ILE A 118 -2.96 13.37 14.75
C ILE A 118 -2.86 14.42 13.64
N LYS A 119 -1.70 15.10 13.49
CA LYS A 119 -1.44 16.05 12.39
C LYS A 119 -1.68 15.41 11.02
N VAL A 120 -1.12 14.23 10.78
CA VAL A 120 -1.28 13.52 9.50
C VAL A 120 -2.75 13.12 9.27
N CYS A 121 -3.45 12.67 10.31
CA CYS A 121 -4.88 12.36 10.23
C CYS A 121 -5.73 13.58 9.84
N ILE A 122 -5.49 14.74 10.45
CA ILE A 122 -6.22 16.00 10.13
C ILE A 122 -6.01 16.38 8.66
N ILE A 123 -4.77 16.38 8.19
CA ILE A 123 -4.44 16.69 6.80
C ILE A 123 -5.09 15.68 5.84
N ALA A 124 -5.05 14.39 6.16
CA ALA A 124 -5.67 13.34 5.35
C ALA A 124 -7.20 13.50 5.27
N MET A 125 -7.86 13.84 6.39
CA MET A 125 -9.29 14.13 6.41
C MET A 125 -9.65 15.36 5.58
N ALA A 126 -8.83 16.41 5.64
CA ALA A 126 -9.00 17.64 4.85
C ALA A 126 -8.83 17.43 3.33
N LYS A 127 -8.08 16.40 2.90
CA LYS A 127 -7.83 16.08 1.49
C LYS A 127 -8.88 15.17 0.85
N ARG A 128 -9.84 14.65 1.63
CA ARG A 128 -10.91 13.80 1.10
C ARG A 128 -11.82 14.56 0.14
N GLU A 129 -12.31 13.85 -0.88
CA GLU A 129 -13.35 14.36 -1.78
C GLU A 129 -14.63 14.63 -0.98
N SER A 130 -15.14 15.87 -1.04
CA SER A 130 -16.30 16.30 -0.26
C SER A 130 -17.56 15.47 -0.54
N CYS A 131 -17.75 15.00 -1.77
CA CYS A 131 -18.87 14.13 -2.15
C CYS A 131 -18.84 12.73 -1.51
N ARG A 132 -17.72 12.33 -0.89
CA ARG A 132 -17.55 11.04 -0.20
C ARG A 132 -17.60 11.16 1.33
N ILE A 133 -17.92 12.34 1.87
CA ILE A 133 -18.03 12.57 3.31
C ILE A 133 -19.45 12.26 3.77
N ASP A 134 -19.56 11.36 4.75
CA ASP A 134 -20.82 11.11 5.45
C ASP A 134 -21.24 12.39 6.21
N SER A 135 -22.52 12.77 6.10
CA SER A 135 -23.09 13.96 6.74
C SER A 135 -22.77 14.09 8.24
N ARG A 136 -22.65 12.97 8.96
CA ARG A 136 -22.30 12.94 10.39
C ARG A 136 -20.88 13.46 10.68
N ASN A 137 -20.01 13.41 9.67
CA ASN A 137 -18.61 13.82 9.76
C ASN A 137 -18.35 15.19 9.11
N GLN A 138 -19.39 15.88 8.63
CA GLN A 138 -19.24 17.13 7.88
C GLN A 138 -18.53 18.21 8.71
N ALA A 139 -18.94 18.39 9.96
CA ALA A 139 -18.31 19.37 10.86
C ALA A 139 -16.81 19.08 11.08
N SER A 140 -16.47 17.81 11.33
CA SER A 140 -15.07 17.40 11.48
C SER A 140 -14.25 17.62 10.20
N TYR A 141 -14.83 17.35 9.03
CA TYR A 141 -14.19 17.60 7.74
C TYR A 141 -13.88 19.09 7.54
N GLU A 142 -14.85 19.97 7.79
CA GLU A 142 -14.70 21.43 7.66
C GLU A 142 -13.66 21.99 8.64
N MET A 143 -13.67 21.53 9.89
CA MET A 143 -12.64 21.89 10.87
C MET A 143 -11.26 21.44 10.41
N CYS A 144 -11.12 20.21 9.87
CA CYS A 144 -9.85 19.74 9.33
C CYS A 144 -9.37 20.60 8.14
N ARG A 145 -10.28 21.02 7.26
CA ARG A 145 -9.97 21.93 6.14
C ARG A 145 -9.42 23.27 6.62
N MET A 146 -9.96 23.82 7.71
CA MET A 146 -9.48 25.06 8.31
C MET A 146 -8.10 24.91 8.96
N LEU A 147 -7.83 23.77 9.61
CA LEU A 147 -6.59 23.53 10.34
C LEU A 147 -5.42 23.12 9.43
N ALA A 148 -5.69 22.43 8.32
CA ALA A 148 -4.68 21.82 7.47
C ALA A 148 -3.58 22.77 6.99
N PRO A 149 -3.86 24.01 6.52
CA PRO A 149 -2.79 24.91 6.05
C PRO A 149 -1.76 25.23 7.15
N MET A 150 -2.23 25.59 8.34
CA MET A 150 -1.34 25.88 9.48
C MET A 150 -0.49 24.66 9.88
N LEU A 151 -1.10 23.47 9.84
CA LEU A 151 -0.42 22.24 10.18
C LEU A 151 0.62 21.86 9.13
N GLU A 152 0.33 22.01 7.84
CA GLU A 152 1.27 21.72 6.74
C GLU A 152 2.54 22.59 6.83
N ASP A 153 2.40 23.87 7.19
CA ASP A 153 3.51 24.82 7.30
C ASP A 153 4.38 24.63 8.55
N THR A 154 3.93 23.85 9.54
CA THR A 154 4.64 23.67 10.82
C THR A 154 5.50 22.41 10.80
N ASP A 155 6.83 22.56 10.84
CA ASP A 155 7.75 21.43 10.97
C ASP A 155 7.80 20.87 12.40
N LEU A 156 7.70 19.54 12.52
CA LEU A 156 7.82 18.83 13.79
C LEU A 156 9.15 18.06 13.82
N PRO A 157 10.10 18.39 14.71
CA PRO A 157 11.42 17.76 14.73
C PRO A 157 11.31 16.25 14.95
N PHE A 158 12.26 15.50 14.38
CA PHE A 158 12.47 14.10 14.73
C PHE A 158 13.09 14.04 16.13
N ILE A 159 12.54 13.17 16.99
CA ILE A 159 13.11 12.85 18.31
C ILE A 159 14.00 11.63 18.13
#